data_AF-A0A7S1HVJ3-F1
#
_entry.id   AF-A0A7S1HVJ3-F1
#
_cell.length_a   1.000
_cell.length_b   1.000
_cell.length_c   1.000
_cell.angle_alpha   90.00
_cell.angle_beta   90.00
_cell.angle_gamma   90.00
#
_symmetry.space_group_name_H-M   'P 1'
#
loop_
_entity.id
_entity.type
_entity.pdbx_description
1 polymer ?
#
loop_
_entity_poly.entity_id
_entity_poly.type
_entity_poly.pdbx_seq_one_letter_code
_entity_poly.pdbx_strand_id
1 'polypeptide(L)'
;FFRALPMELDINLLWVFVCAALWGATNPFIKKGTAGIEKIKREGKLAQFFAELSFLLRRPRYLVPQVLNLLGSVAFFWSLRTLDLTIASIVANSLTFMLTFVVGAMMGERGNNGYTICGIVLVAGGIAVCILSKSKASP
;
A
#
# COMPACT_ATOMS: atom_id res chain seq x y z
N PHE A 1 -4.59 -4.59 -37.20
CA PHE A 1 -5.25 -4.06 -35.98
C PHE A 1 -4.99 -4.95 -34.76
N PHE A 2 -3.81 -5.58 -34.69
CA PHE A 2 -3.40 -6.56 -33.69
C PHE A 2 -1.89 -6.38 -33.50
N ARG A 3 -1.45 -5.79 -32.37
CA ARG A 3 -0.13 -5.99 -31.68
C ARG A 3 0.23 -4.95 -30.59
N ALA A 4 -0.73 -4.31 -29.90
CA ALA A 4 -0.42 -3.45 -28.74
C ALA A 4 -0.60 -4.16 -27.37
N LEU A 5 -1.22 -5.35 -27.36
CA LEU A 5 -1.64 -6.05 -26.14
C LEU A 5 -0.53 -6.43 -25.12
N PRO A 6 0.70 -6.82 -25.50
CA PRO A 6 1.71 -7.20 -24.51
C PRO A 6 2.34 -6.00 -23.80
N MET A 7 2.53 -4.86 -24.49
CA MET A 7 3.19 -3.67 -23.93
C MET A 7 2.27 -2.87 -23.01
N GLU A 8 0.96 -2.86 -23.29
CA GLU A 8 -0.01 -2.26 -22.37
C GLU A 8 -0.10 -3.03 -21.05
N LEU A 9 -0.01 -4.37 -21.08
CA LEU A 9 -0.07 -5.17 -19.85
C LEU A 9 1.10 -4.87 -18.90
N ASP A 10 2.31 -4.64 -19.43
CA ASP A 10 3.50 -4.28 -18.65
C ASP A 10 3.36 -2.92 -17.93
N ILE A 11 2.83 -1.91 -18.63
CA ILE A 11 2.57 -0.57 -18.06
C ILE A 11 1.52 -0.64 -16.94
N ASN A 12 0.52 -1.52 -17.07
CA ASN A 12 -0.55 -1.62 -16.08
C ASN A 12 -0.11 -2.34 -14.81
N LEU A 13 0.73 -3.36 -14.94
CA LEU A 13 1.40 -3.97 -13.79
C LEU A 13 2.32 -2.96 -13.10
N LEU A 14 3.03 -2.11 -13.84
CA LEU A 14 3.83 -1.03 -13.27
C LEU A 14 2.99 -0.10 -12.38
N TRP A 15 1.78 0.27 -12.80
CA TRP A 15 0.87 1.08 -11.97
C TRP A 15 0.45 0.38 -10.67
N VAL A 16 0.23 -0.94 -10.72
CA VAL A 16 -0.03 -1.75 -9.52
C VAL A 16 1.19 -1.77 -8.58
N PHE A 17 2.40 -1.93 -9.12
CA PHE A 17 3.64 -1.87 -8.34
C PHE A 17 3.85 -0.49 -7.70
N VAL A 18 3.64 0.60 -8.46
CA VAL A 18 3.74 1.97 -7.96
C VAL A 18 2.71 2.22 -6.85
N CYS A 19 1.47 1.81 -7.06
CA CYS A 19 0.43 1.88 -6.03
C CYS A 19 0.85 1.15 -4.75
N ALA A 20 1.28 -0.10 -4.87
CA ALA A 20 1.67 -0.92 -3.73
C ALA A 20 2.91 -0.36 -3.02
N ALA A 21 3.85 0.24 -3.76
CA ALA A 21 4.99 0.93 -3.18
C ALA A 21 4.59 2.19 -2.40
N LEU A 22 3.69 3.00 -2.95
CA LEU A 22 3.19 4.19 -2.28
C LEU A 22 2.43 3.83 -1.00
N TRP A 23 1.50 2.88 -1.05
CA TRP A 23 0.79 2.43 0.14
C TRP A 23 1.72 1.74 1.14
N GLY A 24 2.50 0.77 0.67
CA GLY A 24 3.38 -0.04 1.51
C GLY A 24 4.45 0.80 2.22
N ALA A 25 5.07 1.73 1.51
CA ALA A 25 6.07 2.60 2.12
C ALA A 25 5.44 3.60 3.10
N THR A 26 4.29 4.19 2.79
CA THR A 26 3.71 5.26 3.62
C THR A 26 3.02 4.75 4.89
N ASN A 27 2.46 3.53 4.88
CA ASN A 27 1.71 2.97 6.01
C ASN A 27 2.47 2.99 7.35
N PRO A 28 3.74 2.56 7.44
CA PRO A 28 4.51 2.65 8.69
C PRO A 28 4.78 4.11 9.13
N PHE A 29 5.02 5.02 8.18
CA PHE A 29 5.20 6.44 8.52
C PHE A 29 3.90 7.08 9.01
N ILE A 30 2.76 6.74 8.42
CA ILE A 30 1.44 7.19 8.88
C ILE A 30 1.22 6.73 10.32
N LYS A 31 1.42 5.42 10.60
CA LYS A 31 1.31 4.85 11.95
C LYS A 31 2.22 5.57 12.96
N LYS A 32 3.45 5.91 12.58
CA LYS A 32 4.36 6.68 13.44
C LYS A 32 3.93 8.15 13.57
N GLY A 33 3.37 8.73 12.52
CA GLY A 33 2.90 10.11 12.47
C GLY A 33 1.68 10.38 13.36
N THR A 34 0.80 9.38 13.51
CA THR A 34 -0.37 9.42 14.40
C THR A 34 -0.03 9.18 15.87
N ALA A 35 1.21 8.78 16.20
CA ALA A 35 1.61 8.51 17.57
C ALA A 35 1.36 9.72 18.50
N GLY A 36 0.60 9.47 19.56
CA GLY A 36 0.20 10.47 20.56
C GLY A 36 -1.18 11.10 20.33
N ILE A 37 -1.90 10.75 19.26
CA ILE A 37 -3.29 11.19 19.04
C ILE A 37 -4.21 10.76 20.20
N GLU A 38 -4.01 9.55 20.73
CA GLU A 38 -4.76 8.96 21.85
C GLU A 38 -4.64 9.76 23.16
N LYS A 39 -3.63 10.63 23.27
CA LYS A 39 -3.41 11.50 24.44
C LYS A 39 -4.28 12.76 24.40
N ILE A 40 -4.89 13.08 23.26
CA ILE A 40 -5.79 14.21 23.11
C ILE A 40 -7.12 13.81 23.70
N LYS A 41 -7.59 14.54 24.71
CA LYS A 41 -8.93 14.36 25.28
C LYS A 41 -9.60 15.71 25.43
N ARG A 42 -10.79 15.84 24.86
CA ARG A 42 -11.68 16.99 24.95
C ARG A 42 -13.08 16.53 25.32
N GLU A 43 -13.77 17.35 26.09
CA GLU A 43 -15.18 17.11 26.40
C GLU A 43 -16.03 17.36 25.16
N GLY A 44 -16.86 16.38 24.80
CA GLY A 44 -17.72 16.43 23.61
C GLY A 44 -17.10 15.80 22.36
N LYS A 45 -17.90 14.99 21.66
CA LYS A 45 -17.47 14.21 20.48
C LYS A 45 -16.96 15.08 19.33
N LEU A 46 -17.61 16.21 19.07
CA LEU A 46 -17.20 17.14 18.02
C LEU A 46 -15.88 17.82 18.35
N ALA A 47 -15.72 18.30 19.60
CA ALA A 47 -14.49 18.94 20.04
C ALA A 47 -13.31 17.96 20.03
N GLN A 48 -13.53 16.69 20.41
CA GLN A 48 -12.55 15.62 20.29
C GLN A 48 -12.12 15.42 18.84
N PHE A 49 -13.07 15.25 17.92
CA PHE A 49 -12.80 15.07 16.49
C PHE A 49 -11.98 16.22 15.90
N PHE A 50 -12.38 17.47 16.15
CA PHE A 50 -11.63 18.63 15.64
C PHE A 50 -10.24 18.76 16.29
N ALA A 51 -10.07 18.38 17.55
CA ALA A 51 -8.77 18.40 18.21
C ALA A 51 -7.82 17.34 17.64
N GLU A 52 -8.31 16.12 17.41
CA GLU A 52 -7.58 15.04 16.74
C GLU A 52 -7.23 15.41 15.29
N LEU A 53 -8.18 15.95 14.54
CA LEU A 53 -7.98 16.39 13.16
C LEU A 53 -6.93 17.51 13.11
N SER A 54 -7.03 18.52 13.98
CA SER A 54 -6.06 19.62 14.06
C SER A 54 -4.66 19.12 14.40
N PHE A 55 -4.54 18.14 15.30
CA PHE A 55 -3.26 17.51 15.61
C PHE A 55 -2.63 16.81 14.41
N LEU A 56 -3.43 16.06 13.64
CA LEU A 56 -2.96 15.37 12.45
C LEU A 56 -2.55 16.34 11.34
N LEU A 57 -3.39 17.35 11.05
CA LEU A 57 -3.12 18.35 10.02
C LEU A 57 -1.90 19.24 10.35
N ARG A 58 -1.56 19.41 11.62
CA ARG A 58 -0.36 20.18 12.01
C ARG A 58 0.93 19.35 11.95
N ARG A 59 0.86 18.04 11.70
CA ARG A 59 2.03 17.16 11.68
C ARG A 59 2.48 16.85 10.25
N PRO A 60 3.58 17.46 9.77
CA PRO A 60 4.10 17.14 8.43
C PRO A 60 4.53 15.67 8.32
N ARG A 61 4.97 15.06 9.43
CA ARG A 61 5.30 13.63 9.52
C ARG A 61 4.12 12.69 9.29
N TYR A 62 2.88 13.20 9.39
CA TYR A 62 1.66 12.47 9.03
C TYR A 62 1.15 12.91 7.65
N LEU A 63 1.07 14.23 7.41
CA LEU A 63 0.53 14.78 6.17
C LEU A 63 1.29 14.33 4.92
N VAL A 64 2.62 14.39 4.93
CA VAL A 64 3.43 14.03 3.76
C VAL A 64 3.21 12.56 3.38
N PRO A 65 3.34 11.58 4.30
CA PRO A 65 2.95 10.20 4.01
C PRO A 65 1.50 10.03 3.58
N GLN A 66 0.56 10.77 4.19
CA GLN A 66 -0.86 10.64 3.88
C GLN A 66 -1.20 11.12 2.46
N VAL A 67 -0.57 12.19 1.99
CA VAL A 67 -0.72 12.67 0.61
C VAL A 67 -0.15 11.65 -0.37
N LEU A 68 1.06 11.13 -0.10
CA LEU A 68 1.65 10.07 -0.93
C LEU A 68 0.80 8.80 -0.97
N ASN A 69 0.19 8.43 0.17
CA ASN A 69 -0.72 7.30 0.26
C ASN A 69 -1.97 7.50 -0.62
N LEU A 70 -2.53 8.72 -0.64
CA LEU A 70 -3.66 9.07 -1.50
C LEU A 70 -3.29 9.02 -2.99
N LEU A 71 -2.05 9.40 -3.35
CA LEU A 71 -1.56 9.24 -4.72
C LEU A 71 -1.47 7.77 -5.16
N GLY A 72 -1.26 6.84 -4.22
CA GLY A 72 -1.35 5.41 -4.48
C GLY A 72 -2.70 5.01 -5.08
N SER A 73 -3.80 5.60 -4.59
CA SER A 73 -5.14 5.35 -5.14
C SER A 73 -5.31 5.85 -6.57
N VAL A 74 -4.63 6.92 -6.96
CA VAL A 74 -4.63 7.41 -8.36
C VAL A 74 -3.92 6.43 -9.27
N ALA A 75 -2.74 5.92 -8.85
CA ALA A 75 -2.03 4.87 -9.57
C ALA A 75 -2.86 3.59 -9.68
N PHE A 76 -3.54 3.19 -8.59
CA PHE A 76 -4.45 2.05 -8.60
C PHE A 76 -5.58 2.23 -9.60
N PHE A 77 -6.27 3.36 -9.57
CA PHE A 77 -7.37 3.65 -10.48
C PHE A 77 -6.91 3.63 -11.94
N TRP A 78 -5.68 4.06 -12.22
CA TRP A 78 -5.10 3.98 -13.56
C TRP A 78 -4.92 2.53 -14.02
N SER A 79 -4.48 1.63 -13.13
CA SER A 79 -4.34 0.21 -13.45
C SER A 79 -5.66 -0.49 -13.81
N LEU A 80 -6.79 0.00 -13.29
CA LEU A 80 -8.13 -0.56 -13.53
C LEU A 80 -8.68 -0.29 -14.93
N ARG A 81 -8.02 0.54 -15.74
CA ARG A 81 -8.48 0.83 -17.11
C ARG A 81 -8.48 -0.40 -18.01
N THR A 82 -7.65 -1.39 -17.69
CA THR A 82 -7.36 -2.54 -18.54
C THR A 82 -7.15 -3.83 -17.74
N LEU A 83 -6.75 -3.73 -16.46
CA LEU A 83 -6.54 -4.88 -15.59
C LEU A 83 -7.82 -5.16 -14.79
N ASP A 84 -8.20 -6.44 -14.68
CA ASP A 84 -9.37 -6.83 -13.90
C ASP A 84 -9.22 -6.38 -12.44
N LEU A 85 -10.26 -5.73 -11.91
CA LEU A 85 -10.29 -5.21 -10.54
C LEU A 85 -9.87 -6.25 -9.50
N THR A 86 -10.32 -7.49 -9.66
CA THR A 86 -9.98 -8.60 -8.77
C THR A 86 -8.48 -8.89 -8.78
N ILE A 87 -7.84 -8.93 -9.96
CA ILE A 87 -6.40 -9.22 -10.06
C ILE A 87 -5.60 -8.04 -9.53
N ALA A 88 -5.95 -6.82 -9.94
CA ALA A 88 -5.27 -5.60 -9.51
C ALA A 88 -5.30 -5.47 -7.98
N SER A 89 -6.48 -5.66 -7.36
CA SER A 89 -6.63 -5.55 -5.91
C SER A 89 -5.87 -6.65 -5.14
N ILE A 90 -5.92 -7.91 -5.60
CA ILE A 90 -5.17 -9.00 -4.97
C ILE A 90 -3.67 -8.70 -4.99
N VAL A 91 -3.11 -8.36 -6.16
CA VAL A 91 -1.68 -8.09 -6.31
C VAL A 91 -1.26 -6.85 -5.52
N ALA A 92 -2.01 -5.74 -5.63
CA ALA A 92 -1.72 -4.50 -4.93
C ALA A 92 -1.70 -4.69 -3.41
N ASN A 93 -2.72 -5.35 -2.85
CA ASN A 93 -2.86 -5.55 -1.40
C ASN A 93 -1.76 -6.46 -0.85
N SER A 94 -1.48 -7.57 -1.53
CA SER A 94 -0.41 -8.50 -1.16
C SER A 94 0.96 -7.82 -1.15
N LEU A 95 1.28 -7.06 -2.19
CA LEU A 95 2.55 -6.37 -2.29
C LEU A 95 2.65 -5.19 -1.29
N THR A 96 1.55 -4.47 -1.07
CA THR A 96 1.46 -3.42 -0.04
C THR A 96 1.77 -3.96 1.34
N PHE A 97 1.21 -5.12 1.70
CA PHE A 97 1.48 -5.78 2.97
C PHE A 97 2.97 -6.12 3.12
N MET A 98 3.56 -6.74 2.10
CA MET A 98 4.98 -7.10 2.10
C MET A 98 5.88 -5.87 2.27
N LEU A 99 5.62 -4.81 1.51
CA LEU A 99 6.38 -3.56 1.59
C LEU A 99 6.17 -2.83 2.92
N THR A 100 4.94 -2.81 3.44
CA THR A 100 4.63 -2.26 4.78
C THR A 100 5.49 -2.93 5.85
N PHE A 101 5.61 -4.26 5.79
CA PHE A 101 6.44 -4.98 6.72
C PHE A 101 7.93 -4.66 6.56
N VAL A 102 8.46 -4.70 5.34
CA VAL A 102 9.88 -4.40 5.07
C VAL A 102 10.22 -3.00 5.58
N VAL A 103 9.41 -2.00 5.25
CA VAL A 103 9.61 -0.61 5.68
C VAL A 103 9.46 -0.49 7.21
N GLY A 104 8.47 -1.15 7.81
CA GLY A 104 8.31 -1.18 9.27
C GLY A 104 9.51 -1.79 9.99
N ALA A 105 10.05 -2.90 9.46
CA ALA A 105 11.25 -3.54 9.97
C ALA A 105 12.48 -2.61 9.86
N MET A 106 12.65 -1.92 8.71
CA MET A 106 13.70 -0.91 8.54
C MET A 106 13.56 0.27 9.50
N MET A 107 12.34 0.61 9.90
CA MET A 107 12.06 1.65 10.91
C MET A 107 12.30 1.18 12.36
N GLY A 108 12.71 -0.08 12.56
CA GLY A 108 12.96 -0.67 13.86
C GLY A 108 11.71 -1.17 14.59
N GLU A 109 10.59 -1.34 13.89
CA GLU A 109 9.41 -1.98 14.49
C GLU A 109 9.74 -3.45 14.83
N ARG A 110 9.59 -3.83 16.10
CA ARG A 110 9.80 -5.21 16.56
C ARG A 110 8.57 -6.04 16.20
N GLY A 111 8.56 -6.56 14.98
CA GLY A 111 7.52 -7.47 14.45
C GLY A 111 8.07 -8.79 13.90
N ASN A 112 9.33 -9.12 14.17
CA ASN A 112 10.05 -10.22 13.53
C ASN A 112 9.79 -11.58 14.19
N ASN A 113 8.52 -11.98 14.34
CA ASN A 113 8.15 -13.33 14.74
C ASN A 113 8.24 -14.26 13.51
N GLY A 114 8.62 -15.53 13.71
CA GLY A 114 8.76 -16.51 12.63
C GLY A 114 7.50 -16.70 11.78
N TYR A 115 6.32 -16.54 12.38
CA TYR A 115 5.04 -16.57 11.68
C TYR A 115 4.86 -15.41 10.69
N THR A 116 5.36 -14.21 11.01
CA THR A 116 5.27 -13.06 10.12
C THR A 116 6.17 -13.22 8.91
N ILE A 117 7.38 -13.75 9.11
CA ILE A 117 8.31 -14.09 8.03
C ILE A 117 7.69 -15.17 7.12
N CYS A 118 7.10 -16.21 7.70
CA CYS A 118 6.40 -17.25 6.95
C CYS A 118 5.27 -16.66 6.10
N GLY A 119 4.46 -15.76 6.67
CA GLY A 119 3.39 -15.07 5.93
C GLY A 119 3.92 -14.25 4.75
N ILE A 120 5.04 -13.54 4.91
CA ILE A 120 5.67 -12.77 3.84
C ILE A 120 6.18 -13.68 2.72
N VAL A 121 6.82 -14.79 3.07
CA VAL A 121 7.29 -15.79 2.08
C VAL A 121 6.10 -16.37 1.31
N LEU A 122 5.00 -16.67 2.00
CA LEU A 122 3.79 -17.19 1.37
C LEU A 122 3.16 -16.18 0.38
N VAL A 123 3.10 -14.90 0.79
CA VAL A 123 2.61 -13.80 -0.05
C VAL A 123 3.52 -13.59 -1.27
N ALA A 124 4.84 -13.59 -1.07
CA ALA A 124 5.81 -13.49 -2.16
C ALA A 124 5.67 -14.66 -3.15
N GLY A 125 5.47 -15.88 -2.65
CA GLY A 125 5.17 -17.06 -3.46
C GLY A 125 3.88 -16.91 -4.27
N GLY A 126 2.80 -16.41 -3.65
CA GLY A 126 1.54 -16.12 -4.34
C GLY A 126 1.70 -15.12 -5.48
N ILE A 127 2.41 -14.01 -5.24
CA ILE A 127 2.70 -13.00 -6.27
C ILE A 127 3.51 -13.62 -7.42
N ALA A 128 4.54 -14.41 -7.11
CA ALA A 128 5.35 -15.08 -8.13
C ALA A 128 4.52 -16.03 -9.00
N VAL A 129 3.61 -16.81 -8.40
CA VAL A 129 2.69 -17.69 -9.14
C VAL A 129 1.73 -16.90 -10.03
N CYS A 130 1.20 -15.77 -9.57
CA CYS A 130 0.35 -14.89 -10.38
C CYS A 130 1.09 -14.35 -11.61
N ILE A 131 2.34 -13.92 -11.43
CA ILE A 131 3.19 -13.40 -12.52
C ILE A 131 3.53 -14.52 -13.51
N LEU A 132 3.95 -15.70 -13.02
CA LEU A 132 4.32 -16.84 -13.86
C LEU A 132 3.13 -17.39 -14.66
N SER A 133 1.95 -17.45 -14.05
CA SER A 133 0.72 -17.89 -14.73
C SER A 133 0.37 -16.97 -15.91
N LYS A 134 0.59 -15.66 -15.77
CA LYS A 134 0.36 -14.69 -16.84
C LYS A 134 1.45 -14.73 -17.92
N SER A 135 2.71 -14.94 -17.53
CA SER A 135 3.83 -15.11 -18.48
C SER A 135 3.64 -16.34 -19.38
N LYS A 136 3.14 -17.47 -18.84
CA LYS A 136 2.83 -18.68 -19.61
C LYS A 136 1.54 -18.61 -20.43
N ALA A 137 0.67 -17.65 -20.16
CA ALA A 137 -0.58 -17.45 -20.90
C ALA A 137 -0.41 -16.58 -22.17
N SER A 138 0.82 -16.20 -22.53
CA SER A 138 1.13 -15.58 -23.83
C SER A 138 1.36 -16.67 -24.89
N PRO A 139 0.52 -16.78 -25.95
CA PRO A 139 0.90 -17.50 -27.17
C PRO A 139 1.95 -16.73 -27.99
#